data_AF-A0A948UAB8-F1
#
_entry.id   AF-A0A948UAB8-F1
#
_cell.length_a   1.000
_cell.length_b   1.000
_cell.length_c   1.000
_cell.angle_alpha   90.00
_cell.angle_beta   90.00
_cell.angle_gamma   90.00
#
_symmetry.space_group_name_H-M   'P 1'
#
loop_
_entity.id
_entity.type
_entity.pdbx_description
1 polymer ?
#
loop_
_entity_poly.entity_id
_entity_poly.type
_entity_poly.pdbx_seq_one_letter_code
_entity_poly.pdbx_strand_id
1 'polypeptide(L)'
;RTSDFLFPVMAQTLIIVTVFSALSVIILTLFTSHKIAGPLYRLKKEIELFREGNLNLNFKIREKDQLQALANALSDLADSLKDKHKALKDKALQLKDILQTSYNDRDAVNAKLKELEDILNYFKI
;
A
#
# COMPACT_ATOMS: atom_id res chain seq x y z
N ARG A 1 -43.92 -20.56 44.69
CA ARG A 1 -43.66 -19.13 44.36
C ARG A 1 -43.38 -19.07 42.86
N THR A 2 -43.86 -18.05 42.14
CA THR A 2 -43.66 -17.94 40.69
C THR A 2 -42.18 -17.88 40.28
N SER A 3 -41.31 -17.41 41.19
CA SER A 3 -39.84 -17.39 41.04
C SER A 3 -39.22 -18.75 40.72
N ASP A 4 -39.73 -19.82 41.32
CA ASP A 4 -39.12 -21.15 41.25
C ASP A 4 -39.31 -21.77 39.86
N PHE A 5 -40.31 -21.30 39.11
CA PHE A 5 -40.57 -21.70 37.73
C PHE A 5 -39.86 -20.79 36.71
N LEU A 6 -39.72 -19.50 37.00
CA LEU A 6 -39.08 -18.54 36.09
C LEU A 6 -37.56 -18.66 36.07
N PHE A 7 -36.94 -18.89 37.23
CA PHE A 7 -35.48 -18.98 37.36
C PHE A 7 -34.82 -19.99 36.40
N PRO A 8 -35.27 -21.26 36.28
CA PRO A 8 -34.63 -22.22 35.39
C PRO A 8 -34.77 -21.83 33.91
N VAL A 9 -35.90 -21.26 33.50
CA VAL A 9 -36.14 -20.83 32.12
C VAL A 9 -35.27 -19.62 31.76
N MET A 10 -35.13 -18.67 32.69
CA MET A 10 -34.23 -17.52 32.53
C MET A 10 -32.77 -17.98 32.45
N ALA A 11 -32.34 -18.87 33.35
CA ALA A 11 -30.98 -19.40 33.35
C ALA A 11 -30.65 -20.15 32.05
N GLN A 12 -31.55 -21.01 31.57
CA GLN A 12 -31.37 -21.73 30.31
C GLN A 12 -31.25 -20.76 29.12
N THR A 13 -32.11 -19.75 29.06
CA THR A 13 -32.08 -18.75 27.99
C THR A 13 -30.77 -17.96 28.02
N LEU A 14 -30.32 -17.54 29.20
CA LEU A 14 -29.05 -16.84 29.37
C LEU A 14 -27.87 -17.69 28.92
N ILE A 15 -27.83 -18.98 29.27
CA ILE A 15 -26.76 -19.90 28.84
C ILE A 15 -26.74 -20.01 27.31
N ILE A 16 -27.90 -20.22 26.67
CA ILE A 16 -27.99 -20.34 25.21
C ILE A 16 -27.49 -19.06 24.53
N VAL A 17 -27.99 -17.90 24.96
CA VAL A 17 -27.59 -16.59 24.41
C VAL A 17 -26.10 -16.33 24.63
N THR A 18 -25.56 -16.69 25.79
CA THR A 18 -24.15 -16.50 26.11
C THR A 18 -23.27 -17.38 25.22
N VAL A 19 -23.59 -18.67 25.10
CA VAL A 19 -22.82 -19.60 24.24
C VAL A 19 -22.90 -19.16 22.78
N PHE A 20 -24.09 -18.82 22.29
CA PHE A 20 -24.27 -18.37 20.92
C PHE A 20 -23.51 -17.07 20.61
N SER A 21 -23.59 -16.08 21.51
CA SER A 21 -22.88 -14.81 21.34
C SER A 21 -21.36 -14.99 21.40
N ALA A 22 -20.85 -15.80 22.34
CA ALA A 22 -19.43 -16.12 22.44
C ALA A 22 -18.90 -16.79 21.15
N LEU A 23 -19.61 -17.79 20.64
CA LEU A 23 -19.25 -18.46 19.38
C LEU A 23 -19.26 -17.48 18.20
N SER A 24 -20.29 -16.63 18.11
CA SER A 24 -20.41 -15.61 17.05
C SER A 24 -19.23 -14.63 17.08
N VAL A 25 -18.83 -14.16 18.27
CA VAL A 25 -17.68 -13.26 18.44
C VAL A 25 -16.38 -13.94 18.03
N ILE A 26 -16.15 -15.18 18.45
CA ILE A 26 -14.94 -15.93 18.08
C ILE A 26 -14.84 -16.06 16.56
N ILE A 27 -15.92 -16.51 15.93
CA ILE A 27 -16.01 -16.67 14.47
C ILE A 27 -15.72 -15.33 13.79
N LEU A 28 -16.45 -14.27 14.13
CA LEU A 28 -16.28 -12.96 13.52
C LEU A 28 -14.86 -12.40 13.67
N THR A 29 -14.26 -12.57 14.85
CA THR A 29 -12.90 -12.11 15.15
C THR A 29 -11.87 -12.84 14.29
N LEU A 30 -11.97 -14.17 14.19
CA LEU A 30 -11.06 -14.97 13.37
C LEU A 30 -11.21 -14.62 11.89
N PHE A 31 -12.43 -14.52 11.37
CA PHE A 31 -12.66 -14.17 9.97
C PHE A 31 -12.16 -12.75 9.64
N THR A 32 -12.38 -11.79 10.54
CA THR A 32 -11.92 -10.41 10.35
C THR A 32 -10.40 -10.32 10.41
N SER A 33 -9.77 -11.01 11.37
CA SER A 33 -8.30 -11.03 11.51
C SER A 33 -7.60 -11.51 10.24
N HIS A 34 -8.11 -12.55 9.57
CA HIS A 34 -7.51 -13.05 8.33
C HIS A 34 -7.61 -12.07 7.16
N LYS A 35 -8.67 -11.24 7.11
CA LYS A 35 -8.86 -10.19 6.09
C LYS A 35 -7.97 -8.95 6.29
N ILE A 36 -7.21 -8.90 7.38
CA ILE A 36 -6.22 -7.85 7.67
C ILE A 36 -4.81 -8.43 7.65
N ALA A 37 -4.54 -9.48 8.44
CA ALA A 37 -3.19 -10.00 8.64
C ALA A 37 -2.57 -10.54 7.34
N GLY A 38 -3.35 -11.30 6.55
CA GLY A 38 -2.92 -11.83 5.26
C GLY A 38 -2.51 -10.75 4.25
N PRO A 39 -3.40 -9.81 3.90
CA PRO A 39 -3.05 -8.72 2.98
C PRO A 39 -1.94 -7.82 3.53
N LEU A 40 -1.90 -7.56 4.84
CA LEU A 40 -0.84 -6.75 5.45
C LEU A 40 0.53 -7.40 5.26
N TYR A 41 0.64 -8.71 5.50
CA TYR A 41 1.88 -9.46 5.28
C TYR A 41 2.33 -9.41 3.81
N ARG A 42 1.38 -9.53 2.87
CA ARG A 42 1.68 -9.41 1.44
C ARG A 42 2.18 -8.00 1.10
N LEU A 43 1.48 -6.96 1.52
CA LEU A 43 1.89 -5.57 1.29
C LEU A 43 3.28 -5.30 1.85
N LYS A 44 3.59 -5.82 3.05
CA LYS A 44 4.94 -5.69 3.63
C LYS A 44 6.03 -6.27 2.72
N LYS A 45 5.81 -7.46 2.14
CA LYS A 45 6.77 -8.07 1.20
C LYS A 45 6.97 -7.23 -0.06
N GLU A 46 5.89 -6.70 -0.62
CA GLU A 46 5.98 -5.80 -1.77
C GLU A 46 6.76 -4.52 -1.38
N ILE A 47 6.52 -3.94 -0.21
CA ILE A 47 7.28 -2.77 0.26
C ILE A 47 8.78 -3.08 0.43
N GLU A 48 9.13 -4.29 0.90
CA GLU A 48 10.53 -4.71 1.01
C GLU A 48 11.22 -4.75 -0.35
N LEU A 49 10.57 -5.31 -1.38
CA LEU A 49 11.06 -5.27 -2.76
C LEU A 49 11.12 -3.84 -3.31
N PHE A 50 10.14 -3.00 -2.95
CA PHE A 50 10.08 -1.61 -3.40
C PHE A 50 11.28 -0.82 -2.89
N ARG A 51 11.65 -1.06 -1.63
CA ARG A 51 12.83 -0.47 -0.99
C ARG A 51 14.14 -0.87 -1.66
N GLU A 52 14.20 -2.03 -2.29
CA GLU A 52 15.38 -2.50 -3.05
C GLU A 52 15.53 -1.84 -4.42
N GLY A 53 14.62 -0.93 -4.78
CA GLY A 53 14.63 -0.19 -6.05
C GLY A 53 13.81 -0.85 -7.15
N ASN A 54 13.03 -1.90 -6.84
CA ASN A 54 12.09 -2.46 -7.80
C ASN A 54 10.82 -1.60 -7.85
N LEU A 55 10.71 -0.74 -8.86
CA LEU A 55 9.53 0.09 -9.09
C LEU A 55 8.43 -0.60 -9.94
N ASN A 56 8.61 -1.88 -10.30
CA ASN A 56 7.65 -2.64 -11.10
C ASN A 56 6.79 -3.57 -10.24
N LEU A 57 6.33 -3.06 -9.10
CA LEU A 57 5.56 -3.81 -8.12
C LEU A 57 4.07 -3.52 -8.23
N ASN A 58 3.27 -4.41 -7.66
CA ASN A 58 1.83 -4.32 -7.73
C ASN A 58 1.25 -4.65 -6.36
N PHE A 59 0.82 -3.62 -5.62
CA PHE A 59 0.30 -3.75 -4.27
C PHE A 59 -1.12 -4.34 -4.20
N LYS A 60 -1.55 -5.12 -5.20
CA LYS A 60 -2.87 -5.77 -5.25
C LYS A 60 -3.06 -6.80 -4.15
N ILE A 61 -4.15 -6.64 -3.41
CA ILE A 61 -4.67 -7.60 -2.42
C ILE A 61 -6.07 -8.09 -2.85
N ARG A 62 -6.66 -9.05 -2.13
CA ARG A 62 -7.94 -9.66 -2.55
C ARG A 62 -9.07 -8.65 -2.40
N GLU A 63 -10.02 -8.61 -3.33
CA GLU A 63 -11.11 -7.61 -3.35
C GLU A 63 -11.87 -7.47 -2.02
N LYS A 64 -12.04 -8.56 -1.27
CA LYS A 64 -12.77 -8.61 0.00
C LYS A 64 -11.92 -8.30 1.24
N ASP A 65 -10.64 -7.99 1.06
CA ASP A 65 -9.72 -7.59 2.12
C ASP A 65 -9.97 -6.15 2.55
N GLN A 66 -9.68 -5.83 3.80
CA GLN A 66 -10.02 -4.51 4.37
C GLN A 66 -9.01 -3.41 4.03
N LEU A 67 -7.82 -3.77 3.53
CA LEU A 67 -6.70 -2.85 3.31
C LEU A 67 -6.64 -2.30 1.88
N GLN A 68 -7.75 -2.31 1.14
CA GLN A 68 -7.78 -1.93 -0.28
C GLN A 68 -7.35 -0.46 -0.50
N ALA A 69 -7.77 0.45 0.38
CA ALA A 69 -7.36 1.84 0.29
C ALA A 69 -5.84 2.01 0.46
N LEU A 70 -5.21 1.23 1.35
CA LEU A 70 -3.76 1.22 1.54
C LEU A 70 -3.05 0.63 0.32
N ALA A 71 -3.54 -0.48 -0.21
CA ALA A 71 -3.03 -1.11 -1.43
C ALA A 71 -3.04 -0.13 -2.62
N ASN A 72 -4.13 0.61 -2.80
CA ASN A 72 -4.25 1.61 -3.86
C ASN A 72 -3.27 2.77 -3.64
N ALA A 73 -3.22 3.33 -2.44
CA ALA A 73 -2.31 4.43 -2.13
C ALA A 73 -0.83 4.04 -2.33
N LEU A 74 -0.45 2.81 -2.01
CA LEU A 74 0.90 2.29 -2.28
C LEU A 74 1.17 2.10 -3.78
N SER A 75 0.16 1.71 -4.54
CA SER A 75 0.26 1.60 -6.00
C SER A 75 0.45 2.98 -6.64
N ASP A 76 -0.36 3.96 -6.24
CA ASP A 76 -0.25 5.34 -6.71
C ASP A 76 1.13 5.95 -6.37
N LEU A 77 1.66 5.64 -5.19
CA LEU A 77 3.01 6.03 -4.78
C LEU A 77 4.08 5.42 -5.70
N ALA A 78 4.00 4.11 -5.97
CA ALA A 78 4.95 3.43 -6.84
C ALA A 78 4.89 3.94 -8.28
N ASP A 79 3.70 4.18 -8.81
CA ASP A 79 3.51 4.75 -10.14
C ASP A 79 4.09 6.16 -10.24
N SER A 80 3.83 7.03 -9.26
CA SER A 80 4.42 8.36 -9.19
C SER A 80 5.95 8.32 -9.19
N LEU A 81 6.55 7.44 -8.36
CA LEU A 81 8.00 7.29 -8.31
C LEU A 81 8.58 6.71 -9.60
N LYS A 82 7.90 5.77 -10.23
CA LYS A 82 8.28 5.18 -11.52
C LYS A 82 8.28 6.23 -12.63
N ASP A 83 7.25 7.09 -12.69
CA ASP A 83 7.16 8.15 -13.68
C ASP A 83 8.27 9.19 -13.52
N LYS A 84 8.56 9.60 -12.27
CA LYS A 84 9.68 10.51 -11.99
C LYS A 84 11.03 9.88 -12.33
N HIS A 85 11.23 8.61 -12.00
CA HIS A 85 12.47 7.90 -12.35
C HIS A 85 12.63 7.81 -13.87
N LYS A 86 11.56 7.51 -14.62
CA LYS A 86 11.58 7.47 -16.08
C LYS A 86 11.92 8.84 -16.67
N ALA A 87 11.25 9.90 -16.20
CA ALA A 87 11.54 11.27 -16.65
C ALA A 87 13.00 11.65 -16.40
N LEU A 88 13.54 11.35 -15.21
CA LEU A 88 14.94 11.61 -14.87
C LEU A 88 15.89 10.84 -15.81
N LYS A 89 15.63 9.55 -16.06
CA LYS A 89 16.41 8.71 -16.96
C LYS A 89 16.39 9.25 -18.39
N ASP A 90 15.23 9.62 -18.90
CA ASP A 90 15.07 10.14 -20.26
C ASP A 90 15.84 11.45 -20.44
N LYS A 91 15.78 12.36 -19.46
CA LYS A 91 16.56 13.62 -19.48
C LYS A 91 18.06 13.38 -19.36
N ALA A 92 18.49 12.43 -18.52
CA ALA A 92 19.90 12.06 -18.40
C ALA A 92 20.45 11.47 -19.71
N LEU A 93 19.66 10.66 -20.42
CA LEU A 93 20.03 10.13 -21.75
C LEU A 93 20.15 11.26 -22.79
N GLN A 94 19.21 12.21 -22.81
CA GLN A 94 19.28 13.38 -23.70
C GLN A 94 20.52 14.23 -23.43
N LEU A 95 20.86 14.44 -22.16
CA LEU A 95 22.06 15.18 -21.78
C LEU A 95 23.33 14.45 -22.25
N LYS A 96 23.39 13.13 -22.08
CA LYS A 96 24.51 12.31 -22.56
C LYS A 96 24.68 12.42 -24.08
N ASP A 97 23.60 12.40 -24.83
CA ASP A 97 23.61 12.52 -26.29
C ASP A 97 24.13 13.89 -26.77
N ILE A 98 23.70 14.98 -26.12
CA ILE A 98 24.19 16.34 -26.39
C ILE A 98 25.70 16.44 -26.12
N LEU A 99 26.18 15.88 -25.01
CA LEU A 99 27.61 15.89 -24.66
C LEU A 99 28.46 15.10 -25.67
N GLN A 100 27.90 14.06 -26.29
CA GLN A 100 28.58 13.27 -27.32
C GLN A 100 28.55 13.94 -28.70
N THR A 101 27.51 14.72 -29.00
CA THR A 101 27.28 15.29 -30.34
C THR A 101 27.79 16.72 -30.48
N SER A 102 27.75 17.54 -29.42
CA SER A 102 28.12 18.96 -29.47
C SER A 102 28.80 19.41 -28.17
N TYR A 103 30.11 19.17 -28.06
CA TYR A 103 30.93 19.50 -26.88
C TYR A 103 30.98 21.01 -26.55
N ASN A 104 30.65 21.90 -27.51
CA ASN A 104 30.76 23.35 -27.35
C ASN A 104 29.43 24.07 -27.09
N ASP A 105 28.28 23.38 -27.09
CA ASP A 105 26.98 23.99 -26.83
C ASP A 105 26.67 24.02 -25.32
N ARG A 106 27.37 24.91 -24.62
CA ARG A 106 27.23 25.10 -23.17
C ARG A 106 25.82 25.54 -22.78
N ASP A 107 25.14 26.28 -23.64
CA ASP A 107 23.79 26.77 -23.37
C ASP A 107 22.77 25.62 -23.41
N ALA A 108 22.88 24.71 -24.39
CA ALA A 108 22.05 23.52 -24.44
C ALA A 108 22.28 22.57 -23.24
N VAL A 109 23.54 22.41 -22.82
CA VAL A 109 23.89 21.61 -21.63
C VAL A 109 23.29 22.22 -20.35
N ASN A 110 23.46 23.53 -20.15
CA ASN A 110 22.91 24.23 -18.98
C ASN A 110 21.38 24.17 -18.94
N ALA A 111 20.72 24.28 -20.10
CA ALA A 111 19.26 24.16 -20.18
C ALA A 111 18.78 22.77 -19.73
N LYS A 112 19.47 21.70 -20.13
CA LYS A 112 19.12 20.32 -19.74
C LYS A 112 19.44 20.00 -18.28
N LEU A 113 20.53 20.57 -17.75
CA LEU A 113 20.83 20.49 -16.32
C LEU A 113 19.71 21.14 -15.49
N LYS A 114 19.20 22.30 -15.92
CA LYS A 114 18.07 22.95 -15.27
C LYS A 114 16.80 22.07 -15.28
N GLU A 115 16.48 21.44 -16.41
CA GLU A 115 15.36 20.49 -16.50
C GLU A 115 15.53 19.29 -15.52
N LEU A 116 16.77 18.80 -15.35
CA LEU A 116 17.07 17.75 -14.37
C LEU A 116 16.91 18.25 -12.93
N GLU A 117 17.42 19.44 -12.62
CA GLU A 117 17.25 20.08 -11.31
C GLU A 117 15.77 20.29 -10.97
N ASP A 118 14.95 20.72 -11.93
CA ASP A 118 13.51 20.88 -11.75
C ASP A 118 12.82 19.55 -11.39
N ILE A 119 13.24 18.44 -12.01
CA ILE A 119 12.75 17.10 -11.66
C ILE A 119 13.22 16.71 -10.24
N LEU A 120 14.44 17.04 -9.86
CA LEU A 120 14.96 16.74 -8.53
C LEU A 120 14.29 17.59 -7.44
N ASN A 121 13.94 18.84 -7.72
CA ASN A 121 13.22 19.75 -6.81
C ASN A 121 11.82 19.25 -6.45
N TYR A 122 11.24 18.32 -7.23
CA TYR A 122 10.03 17.60 -6.84
C TYR A 122 10.23 16.81 -5.53
N PHE A 123 11.42 16.24 -5.33
CA PHE A 123 11.79 15.52 -4.13
C PHE A 123 12.27 16.52 -3.07
N LYS A 124 11.41 16.78 -2.07
CA LYS A 124 11.75 17.61 -0.92
C LYS A 124 12.68 16.83 0.01
N ILE A 125 13.98 16.93 -0.23
CA ILE A 125 15.06 16.36 0.59
C ILE A 125 15.84 17.52 1.23
#